data_AF-A0A2G5UN28-F1
#
_entry.id   AF-A0A2G5UN28-F1
#
_cell.length_a   1.000
_cell.length_b   1.000
_cell.length_c   1.000
_cell.angle_alpha   90.00
_cell.angle_beta   90.00
_cell.angle_gamma   90.00
#
_symmetry.space_group_name_H-M   'P 1'
#
loop_
_entity.id
_entity.type
_entity.pdbx_description
1 polymer ?
#
loop_
_entity_poly.entity_id
_entity_poly.type
_entity_poly.pdbx_seq_one_letter_code
_entity_poly.pdbx_strand_id
1 'polypeptide(L)'
;MFIFKFLTVFGIIGLSWSQPFCPGNTTPFDYQECNPEIRSECPSGFTCRKTSTTNSTGTAMNLCCESGRMTISDWFTEKHLTPDIVPQTPFTLLQTITLSPASTLLNFPPIHVGDEVVVLSFPGFITGVLQSVTLSGQVNPGYVHVVTIIDPLYKPFAVLMNYNIIVGQPTQTINVTSSRFVAYLDNSASMPRMDSYRSEYVVLVYYTASQIFLDGNTPSN
;
A
#
# COMPACT_ATOMS: atom_id res chain seq x y z
N MET A 1 63.42 -46.19 2.75
CA MET A 1 63.45 -44.71 2.68
C MET A 1 62.52 -44.28 1.56
N PHE A 2 61.30 -43.89 1.90
CA PHE A 2 60.31 -43.39 0.93
C PHE A 2 60.08 -41.91 1.25
N ILE A 3 60.38 -41.04 0.30
CA ILE A 3 60.04 -39.62 0.38
C ILE A 3 58.65 -39.48 -0.24
N PHE A 4 57.63 -39.23 0.60
CA PHE A 4 56.32 -38.81 0.13
C PHE A 4 56.30 -37.28 0.06
N LYS A 5 56.06 -36.74 -1.13
CA LYS A 5 55.80 -35.32 -1.37
C LYS A 5 54.30 -35.11 -1.20
N PHE A 6 53.88 -34.53 -0.07
CA PHE A 6 52.49 -34.09 0.10
C PHE A 6 52.31 -32.74 -0.58
N LEU A 7 51.44 -32.70 -1.59
CA LEU A 7 50.93 -31.46 -2.16
C LEU A 7 49.66 -31.11 -1.39
N THR A 8 49.77 -30.24 -0.39
CA THR A 8 48.60 -29.73 0.33
C THR A 8 47.90 -28.70 -0.56
N VAL A 9 46.88 -29.11 -1.31
CA VAL A 9 45.97 -28.19 -1.97
C VAL A 9 44.93 -27.76 -0.95
N PHE A 10 45.09 -26.56 -0.38
CA PHE A 10 44.00 -25.88 0.32
C PHE A 10 42.97 -25.44 -0.73
N GLY A 11 42.00 -26.30 -1.01
CA GLY A 11 40.77 -25.88 -1.66
C GLY A 11 40.00 -25.02 -0.68
N ILE A 12 40.10 -23.69 -0.82
CA ILE A 12 39.14 -22.79 -0.17
C ILE A 12 37.82 -23.03 -0.88
N ILE A 13 37.00 -23.94 -0.35
CA ILE A 13 35.57 -23.98 -0.66
C ILE A 13 35.03 -22.73 0.01
N GLY A 14 35.07 -21.60 -0.69
CA GLY A 14 34.36 -20.41 -0.28
C GLY A 14 32.89 -20.77 -0.24
N LEU A 15 32.33 -20.95 0.96
CA LEU A 15 30.89 -20.85 1.15
C LEU A 15 30.51 -19.43 0.72
N SER A 16 30.06 -19.28 -0.52
CA SER A 16 29.37 -18.05 -0.92
C SER A 16 28.06 -18.06 -0.14
N TRP A 17 28.07 -17.47 1.05
CA TRP A 17 26.84 -17.03 1.68
C TRP A 17 26.22 -16.05 0.69
N SER A 18 25.23 -16.52 -0.09
CA SER A 18 24.46 -15.64 -0.96
C SER A 18 23.80 -14.62 -0.04
N GLN A 19 24.28 -13.38 -0.06
CA GLN A 19 23.67 -12.33 0.73
C GLN A 19 22.20 -12.22 0.30
N PRO A 20 21.27 -12.17 1.27
CA PRO A 20 19.87 -12.06 0.94
C PRO A 20 19.64 -10.75 0.19
N PHE A 21 18.93 -10.83 -0.93
CA PHE A 21 18.72 -9.70 -1.82
C PHE A 21 17.23 -9.39 -1.94
N CYS A 22 16.94 -8.09 -2.02
CA CYS A 22 15.58 -7.62 -2.25
C CYS A 22 15.12 -7.94 -3.67
N PRO A 23 13.82 -8.24 -3.85
CA PRO A 23 13.25 -8.50 -5.17
C PRO A 23 13.43 -7.31 -6.11
N GLY A 24 13.66 -7.60 -7.40
CA GLY A 24 13.91 -6.56 -8.40
C GLY A 24 15.27 -5.86 -8.28
N ASN A 25 16.22 -6.44 -7.52
CA ASN A 25 17.55 -5.88 -7.28
C ASN A 25 17.50 -4.48 -6.64
N THR A 26 16.49 -4.24 -5.80
CA THR A 26 16.37 -3.00 -5.02
C THR A 26 17.31 -3.03 -3.82
N THR A 27 17.56 -1.86 -3.23
CA THR A 27 18.49 -1.76 -2.10
C THR A 27 17.82 -2.25 -0.81
N PRO A 28 18.41 -3.19 -0.04
CA PRO A 28 17.96 -3.47 1.31
C PRO A 28 18.36 -2.31 2.25
N PHE A 29 17.50 -2.00 3.22
CA PHE A 29 17.85 -1.05 4.29
C PHE A 29 18.96 -1.64 5.17
N ASP A 30 18.72 -2.86 5.65
CA ASP A 30 19.66 -3.71 6.36
C ASP A 30 19.34 -5.18 6.02
N TYR A 31 20.05 -6.11 6.67
CA TYR A 31 19.85 -7.55 6.52
C TYR A 31 19.07 -8.14 7.69
N GLN A 32 18.38 -7.31 8.48
CA GLN A 32 17.55 -7.78 9.57
C GLN A 32 16.21 -8.25 9.01
N GLU A 33 15.77 -9.43 9.46
CA GLU A 33 14.46 -9.96 9.08
C GLU A 33 13.35 -9.03 9.59
N CYS A 34 12.38 -8.74 8.72
CA CYS A 34 11.17 -8.03 9.08
C CYS A 34 9.97 -8.97 9.08
N ASN A 35 8.98 -8.66 9.91
CA ASN A 35 7.67 -9.30 9.90
C ASN A 35 6.69 -8.48 9.04
N PRO A 36 6.19 -9.02 7.91
CA PRO A 36 5.23 -8.30 7.07
C PRO A 36 3.88 -8.02 7.77
N GLU A 37 3.59 -8.72 8.86
CA GLU A 37 2.40 -8.52 9.69
C GLU A 37 2.52 -7.30 10.62
N ILE A 38 3.74 -6.86 10.94
CA ILE A 38 3.98 -5.75 11.86
C ILE A 38 4.02 -4.43 11.09
N ARG A 39 3.16 -3.50 11.49
CA ARG A 39 3.16 -2.13 10.94
C ARG A 39 4.39 -1.35 11.43
N SER A 40 4.95 -0.52 10.56
CA SER A 40 6.07 0.39 10.86
C SER A 40 7.41 -0.25 11.18
N GLU A 41 7.61 -1.56 10.93
CA GLU A 41 8.90 -2.20 11.18
C GLU A 41 10.00 -1.69 10.24
N CYS A 42 9.63 -1.37 9.00
CA CYS A 42 10.54 -0.75 8.06
C CYS A 42 10.50 0.78 8.12
N PRO A 43 11.66 1.44 7.95
CA PRO A 43 11.73 2.90 7.91
C PRO A 43 11.01 3.49 6.68
N SER A 44 10.82 4.80 6.70
CA SER A 44 10.23 5.55 5.59
C SER A 44 10.97 5.29 4.27
N GLY A 45 10.22 5.06 3.19
CA GLY A 45 10.79 4.68 1.89
C GLY A 45 11.19 3.20 1.74
N PHE A 46 10.97 2.38 2.77
CA PHE A 46 11.18 0.94 2.73
C PHE A 46 9.90 0.19 3.11
N THR A 47 9.74 -1.02 2.57
CA THR A 47 8.63 -1.92 2.91
C THR A 47 9.16 -3.33 3.11
N CYS A 48 8.50 -4.11 3.96
CA CYS A 48 8.88 -5.48 4.23
C CYS A 48 8.49 -6.34 3.04
N ARG A 49 9.48 -6.88 2.32
CA ARG A 49 9.29 -7.67 1.09
C ARG A 49 9.93 -9.04 1.24
N LYS A 50 9.28 -10.03 0.64
CA LYS A 50 9.80 -11.40 0.57
C LYS A 50 11.05 -11.44 -0.30
N THR A 51 12.15 -11.92 0.25
CA THR A 51 13.40 -12.11 -0.49
C THR A 51 13.33 -13.37 -1.33
N SER A 52 14.13 -13.42 -2.40
CA SER A 52 14.31 -14.63 -3.21
C SER A 52 15.20 -15.69 -2.53
N THR A 53 15.74 -15.36 -1.36
CA THR A 53 16.62 -16.20 -0.55
C THR A 53 15.87 -16.79 0.64
N THR A 54 16.11 -18.06 0.92
CA THR A 54 15.59 -18.71 2.13
C THR A 54 16.60 -18.57 3.26
N ASN A 55 16.12 -18.43 4.49
CA ASN A 55 16.99 -18.47 5.67
C ASN A 55 17.55 -19.89 5.90
N SER A 56 18.36 -20.06 6.94
CA SER A 56 19.01 -21.33 7.30
C SER A 56 18.04 -22.49 7.59
N THR A 57 16.77 -22.20 7.88
CA THR A 57 15.70 -23.18 8.08
C THR A 57 14.88 -23.48 6.81
N GLY A 58 15.25 -22.89 5.67
CA GLY A 58 14.53 -23.07 4.40
C GLY A 58 13.23 -22.27 4.30
N THR A 59 12.94 -21.43 5.29
CA THR A 59 11.77 -20.53 5.27
C THR A 59 12.08 -19.26 4.50
N ALA A 60 11.06 -18.71 3.85
CA ALA A 60 11.22 -17.47 3.12
C ALA A 60 11.51 -16.31 4.08
N MET A 61 12.61 -15.61 3.83
CA MET A 61 13.05 -14.45 4.62
C MET A 61 12.42 -13.19 4.04
N ASN A 62 11.97 -12.26 4.89
CA ASN A 62 11.55 -10.92 4.45
C ASN A 62 12.56 -9.87 4.93
N LEU A 63 12.83 -8.87 4.08
CA LEU A 63 13.73 -7.76 4.39
C LEU A 63 13.04 -6.42 4.12
N CYS A 64 13.49 -5.38 4.81
CA CYS A 64 13.10 -4.01 4.50
C CYS A 64 13.79 -3.56 3.20
N CYS A 65 13.00 -3.46 2.14
CA CYS A 65 13.47 -3.20 0.78
C CYS A 65 12.94 -1.86 0.28
N GLU A 66 13.77 -1.13 -0.46
CA GLU A 66 13.41 0.17 -1.07
C GLU A 66 12.11 0.05 -1.88
N SER A 67 11.12 0.88 -1.55
CA SER A 67 9.76 0.82 -2.12
C SER A 67 9.57 1.72 -3.35
N GLY A 68 10.48 2.68 -3.58
CA GLY A 68 10.37 3.66 -4.67
C GLY A 68 10.43 3.09 -6.09
N ARG A 69 10.85 1.82 -6.25
CA ARG A 69 10.91 1.12 -7.54
C ARG A 69 9.85 0.04 -7.69
N MET A 70 8.92 -0.09 -6.75
CA MET A 70 7.87 -1.09 -6.83
C MET A 70 6.86 -0.74 -7.92
N THR A 71 6.50 -1.73 -8.73
CA THR A 71 5.39 -1.60 -9.67
C THR A 71 4.05 -1.67 -8.93
N ILE A 72 2.96 -1.28 -9.60
CA ILE A 72 1.59 -1.42 -9.05
C ILE A 72 1.31 -2.88 -8.69
N SER A 73 1.72 -3.81 -9.55
CA SER A 73 1.51 -5.25 -9.32
C SER A 73 2.25 -5.72 -8.07
N ASP A 74 3.48 -5.25 -7.85
CA ASP A 74 4.25 -5.60 -6.66
C ASP A 74 3.54 -5.13 -5.39
N TRP A 75 3.07 -3.88 -5.37
CA TRP A 75 2.32 -3.32 -4.24
C TRP A 75 1.07 -4.13 -3.91
N PHE A 76 0.26 -4.47 -4.91
CA PHE A 76 -1.01 -5.17 -4.69
C PHE A 76 -0.83 -6.64 -4.35
N THR A 77 0.17 -7.31 -4.92
CA THR A 77 0.40 -8.74 -4.70
C THR A 77 1.10 -8.98 -3.37
N GLU A 78 2.16 -8.21 -3.05
CA GLU A 78 2.95 -8.42 -1.83
C GLU A 78 2.21 -7.99 -0.56
N LYS A 79 1.24 -7.08 -0.68
CA LYS A 79 0.35 -6.68 0.41
C LYS A 79 -0.92 -7.53 0.50
N HIS A 80 -1.03 -8.59 -0.30
CA HIS A 80 -2.22 -9.45 -0.37
C HIS A 80 -3.53 -8.68 -0.62
N LEU A 81 -3.45 -7.54 -1.32
CA LEU A 81 -4.64 -6.78 -1.72
C LEU A 81 -5.39 -7.52 -2.83
N THR A 82 -4.64 -8.14 -3.74
CA THR A 82 -5.20 -8.96 -4.82
C THR A 82 -4.87 -10.43 -4.58
N PRO A 83 -5.83 -11.36 -4.74
CA PRO A 83 -7.24 -11.14 -5.12
C PRO A 83 -8.19 -10.88 -3.93
N ASP A 84 -7.68 -10.91 -2.69
CA ASP A 84 -8.52 -11.05 -1.49
C ASP A 84 -9.41 -9.84 -1.20
N ILE A 85 -8.93 -8.62 -1.48
CA ILE A 85 -9.65 -7.36 -1.21
C ILE A 85 -10.11 -6.71 -2.51
N VAL A 86 -9.23 -6.69 -3.51
CA VAL A 86 -9.54 -6.25 -4.85
C VAL A 86 -9.33 -7.38 -5.85
N PRO A 87 -10.28 -7.62 -6.76
CA PRO A 87 -10.25 -8.79 -7.63
C PRO A 87 -9.12 -8.76 -8.66
N GLN A 88 -8.64 -7.57 -9.02
CA GLN A 88 -7.58 -7.38 -10.00
C GLN A 88 -6.73 -6.16 -9.64
N THR A 89 -5.45 -6.21 -10.03
CA THR A 89 -4.53 -5.08 -9.89
C THR A 89 -4.96 -3.92 -10.79
N PRO A 90 -4.86 -2.66 -10.34
CA PRO A 90 -5.17 -1.50 -11.17
C PRO A 90 -4.29 -1.40 -12.42
N PHE A 91 -4.85 -0.83 -13.49
CA PHE A 91 -4.14 -0.62 -14.75
C PHE A 91 -3.15 0.55 -14.70
N THR A 92 -3.47 1.61 -13.94
CA THR A 92 -2.68 2.83 -13.86
C THR A 92 -2.69 3.38 -12.43
N LEU A 93 -1.63 4.12 -12.06
CA LEU A 93 -1.59 4.86 -10.81
C LEU A 93 -2.40 6.15 -10.90
N LEU A 94 -2.80 6.64 -9.73
CA LEU A 94 -3.21 8.03 -9.57
C LEU A 94 -1.97 8.92 -9.63
N GLN A 95 -2.12 10.11 -10.19
CA GLN A 95 -1.04 11.10 -10.18
C GLN A 95 -0.95 11.75 -8.80
N THR A 96 -2.07 12.28 -8.30
CA THR A 96 -2.15 12.87 -6.97
C THR A 96 -3.53 12.69 -6.35
N ILE A 97 -3.59 12.74 -5.03
CA ILE A 97 -4.81 12.94 -4.26
C ILE A 97 -4.71 14.24 -3.46
N THR A 98 -5.84 14.92 -3.29
CA THR A 98 -5.94 16.10 -2.44
C THR A 98 -6.86 15.80 -1.28
N LEU A 99 -6.38 16.06 -0.07
CA LEU A 99 -7.17 15.93 1.15
C LEU A 99 -7.61 17.31 1.63
N SER A 100 -8.87 17.44 2.01
CA SER A 100 -9.35 18.56 2.80
C SER A 100 -9.01 18.27 4.27
N PRO A 101 -8.24 19.14 4.95
CA PRO A 101 -7.82 18.91 6.32
C PRO A 101 -9.01 18.99 7.28
N ALA A 102 -8.98 18.15 8.33
CA ALA A 102 -10.01 18.18 9.38
C ALA A 102 -9.91 19.42 10.30
N SER A 103 -8.81 20.17 10.21
CA SER A 103 -8.55 21.39 10.99
C SER A 103 -7.87 22.43 10.11
N THR A 104 -8.15 23.71 10.35
CA THR A 104 -7.49 24.84 9.68
C THR A 104 -6.00 24.96 10.02
N LEU A 105 -5.53 24.24 11.04
CA LEU A 105 -4.12 24.16 11.44
C LEU A 105 -3.31 23.19 10.58
N LEU A 106 -3.98 22.33 9.81
CA LEU A 106 -3.35 21.37 8.91
C LEU A 106 -3.44 21.91 7.47
N ASN A 107 -2.33 21.81 6.74
CA ASN A 107 -2.32 22.06 5.31
C ASN A 107 -1.64 20.88 4.62
N PHE A 108 -2.39 20.14 3.80
CA PHE A 108 -1.85 19.02 3.07
C PHE A 108 -1.47 19.46 1.65
N PRO A 109 -0.21 19.25 1.22
CA PRO A 109 0.11 19.35 -0.20
C PRO A 109 -0.64 18.24 -0.97
N PRO A 110 -0.72 18.33 -2.32
CA PRO A 110 -1.09 17.18 -3.12
C PRO A 110 -0.20 15.98 -2.78
N ILE A 111 -0.83 14.84 -2.48
CA ILE A 111 -0.17 13.62 -2.03
C ILE A 111 -0.01 12.69 -3.24
N HIS A 112 1.20 12.20 -3.45
CA HIS A 112 1.54 11.23 -4.49
C HIS A 112 1.52 9.80 -3.94
N VAL A 113 1.54 8.83 -4.84
CA VAL A 113 1.67 7.42 -4.45
C VAL A 113 3.01 7.21 -3.76
N GLY A 114 2.99 6.63 -2.56
CA GLY A 114 4.18 6.39 -1.75
C GLY A 114 4.55 7.55 -0.81
N ASP A 115 3.88 8.69 -0.89
CA ASP A 115 4.08 9.78 0.07
C ASP A 115 3.59 9.36 1.46
N GLU A 116 4.32 9.81 2.48
CA GLU A 116 3.97 9.61 3.88
C GLU A 116 3.57 10.92 4.52
N VAL A 117 2.35 10.97 5.05
CA VAL A 117 1.83 12.17 5.70
C VAL A 117 1.89 11.99 7.21
N VAL A 118 2.75 12.79 7.84
CA VAL A 118 2.87 12.83 9.30
C VAL A 118 1.83 13.80 9.86
N VAL A 119 0.99 13.31 10.76
CA VAL A 119 -0.04 14.13 11.41
C VAL A 119 0.25 14.17 12.90
N LEU A 120 0.45 15.37 13.42
CA LEU A 120 0.67 15.59 14.85
C LEU A 120 -0.62 15.24 15.59
N SER A 121 -0.50 14.40 16.62
CA SER A 121 -1.55 13.85 17.48
C SER A 121 -2.79 14.74 17.61
N PHE A 122 -3.79 14.51 16.76
CA PHE A 122 -5.15 15.01 16.96
C PHE A 122 -5.92 13.99 17.80
N PRO A 123 -6.85 14.43 18.67
CA PRO A 123 -7.68 13.51 19.45
C PRO A 123 -8.61 12.64 18.59
N GLY A 124 -8.65 12.85 17.26
CA GLY A 124 -9.38 12.04 16.29
C GLY A 124 -8.48 11.53 15.16
N PHE A 125 -8.78 10.34 14.66
CA PHE A 125 -8.03 9.62 13.62
C PHE A 125 -8.29 10.14 12.20
N ILE A 126 -9.25 11.06 12.06
CA ILE A 126 -9.55 11.70 10.78
C ILE A 126 -8.57 12.85 10.58
N THR A 127 -7.56 12.59 9.77
CA THR A 127 -6.54 13.58 9.40
C THR A 127 -7.05 14.54 8.34
N GLY A 128 -7.87 14.03 7.41
CA GLY A 128 -8.55 14.80 6.38
C GLY A 128 -9.55 13.93 5.62
N VAL A 129 -10.37 14.56 4.79
CA VAL A 129 -11.34 13.89 3.90
C VAL A 129 -10.86 14.04 2.47
N LEU A 130 -10.99 12.98 1.67
CA LEU A 130 -10.65 13.05 0.24
C LEU A 130 -11.47 14.15 -0.44
N GLN A 131 -10.79 15.09 -1.09
CA GLN A 131 -11.42 16.22 -1.78
C GLN A 131 -11.42 16.01 -3.29
N SER A 132 -10.29 15.57 -3.84
CA SER A 132 -10.17 15.30 -5.27
C SER A 132 -9.10 14.26 -5.56
N VAL A 133 -9.24 13.60 -6.70
CA VAL A 133 -8.23 12.71 -7.28
C VAL A 133 -7.81 13.23 -8.65
N THR A 134 -6.52 13.15 -8.97
CA THR A 134 -5.97 13.47 -10.28
C THR A 134 -5.39 12.20 -10.89
N LEU A 135 -5.87 11.84 -12.07
CA LEU A 135 -5.47 10.64 -12.79
C LEU A 135 -4.27 10.91 -13.70
N SER A 136 -3.51 9.89 -14.10
CA SER A 136 -2.42 10.08 -15.07
C SER A 136 -2.91 10.40 -16.50
N GLY A 137 -4.20 10.19 -16.78
CA GLY A 137 -4.83 10.47 -18.07
C GLY A 137 -6.27 10.98 -17.91
N GLN A 138 -6.85 11.46 -19.02
CA GLN A 138 -8.22 11.96 -19.02
C GLN A 138 -9.23 10.80 -18.98
N VAL A 139 -10.31 10.99 -18.22
CA VAL A 139 -11.46 10.07 -18.17
C VAL A 139 -12.54 10.59 -19.10
N ASN A 140 -13.12 9.69 -19.89
CA ASN A 140 -14.25 10.02 -20.76
C ASN A 140 -15.52 10.33 -19.96
N PRO A 141 -16.52 10.99 -20.57
CA PRO A 141 -17.79 11.24 -19.92
C PRO A 141 -18.48 9.96 -19.45
N GLY A 142 -18.97 9.95 -18.21
CA GLY A 142 -19.56 8.79 -17.57
C GLY A 142 -19.68 8.95 -16.06
N TYR A 143 -19.61 7.84 -15.33
CA TYR A 143 -19.68 7.80 -13.87
C TYR A 143 -18.37 7.30 -13.29
N VAL A 144 -17.90 7.98 -12.25
CA VAL A 144 -16.71 7.61 -11.51
C VAL A 144 -17.07 7.29 -10.06
N HIS A 145 -16.40 6.26 -9.53
CA HIS A 145 -16.50 5.84 -8.14
C HIS A 145 -15.10 5.79 -7.55
N VAL A 146 -14.94 6.36 -6.36
CA VAL A 146 -13.68 6.42 -5.64
C VAL A 146 -13.84 5.66 -4.33
N VAL A 147 -13.06 4.60 -4.16
CA VAL A 147 -13.04 3.75 -2.97
C VAL A 147 -11.73 4.01 -2.23
N THR A 148 -11.81 4.40 -0.98
CA THR A 148 -10.67 4.54 -0.07
C THR A 148 -10.74 3.42 0.96
N ILE A 149 -9.70 2.59 0.99
CA ILE A 149 -9.55 1.48 1.92
C ILE A 149 -8.46 1.88 2.93
N ILE A 150 -8.78 1.77 4.21
CA ILE A 150 -7.87 2.09 5.30
C ILE A 150 -7.42 0.79 5.96
N ASP A 151 -6.10 0.63 6.07
CA ASP A 151 -5.41 -0.49 6.69
C ASP A 151 -5.85 -1.87 6.16
N PRO A 152 -5.55 -2.17 4.88
CA PRO A 152 -6.08 -3.35 4.20
C PRO A 152 -5.34 -4.67 4.49
N LEU A 153 -4.47 -4.82 5.51
CA LEU A 153 -3.55 -5.98 5.58
C LEU A 153 -4.22 -7.36 5.50
N TYR A 154 -5.38 -7.51 6.14
CA TYR A 154 -6.14 -8.75 6.22
C TYR A 154 -7.65 -8.48 6.28
N LYS A 155 -8.01 -7.44 7.03
CA LYS A 155 -9.37 -6.92 7.12
C LYS A 155 -9.27 -5.40 7.16
N PRO A 156 -9.89 -4.68 6.22
CA PRO A 156 -9.83 -3.22 6.23
C PRO A 156 -10.53 -2.69 7.48
N PHE A 157 -9.87 -1.75 8.16
CA PHE A 157 -10.45 -1.03 9.28
C PHE A 157 -11.67 -0.21 8.84
N ALA A 158 -11.51 0.47 7.70
CA ALA A 158 -12.56 1.27 7.11
C ALA A 158 -12.55 1.17 5.59
N VAL A 159 -13.73 1.21 4.99
CA VAL A 159 -13.93 1.34 3.55
C VAL A 159 -14.87 2.51 3.31
N LEU A 160 -14.41 3.49 2.54
CA LEU A 160 -15.13 4.72 2.25
C LEU A 160 -15.36 4.76 0.74
N MET A 161 -16.60 4.94 0.29
CA MET A 161 -16.94 4.94 -1.12
C MET A 161 -17.70 6.21 -1.49
N ASN A 162 -17.08 7.02 -2.35
CA ASN A 162 -17.71 8.12 -3.06
C ASN A 162 -18.14 7.59 -4.43
N TYR A 163 -19.42 7.60 -4.76
CA TYR A 163 -19.92 6.92 -5.96
C TYR A 163 -20.91 7.76 -6.76
N ASN A 164 -21.10 7.34 -8.02
CA ASN A 164 -21.91 8.04 -9.02
C ASN A 164 -21.48 9.50 -9.24
N ILE A 165 -20.17 9.77 -9.24
CA ILE A 165 -19.63 11.09 -9.59
C ILE A 165 -19.77 11.27 -11.09
N ILE A 166 -20.52 12.29 -11.50
CA ILE A 166 -20.80 12.54 -12.92
C ILE A 166 -19.62 13.29 -13.55
N VAL A 167 -19.03 12.71 -14.59
CA VAL A 167 -18.04 13.35 -15.44
C VAL A 167 -18.73 13.72 -16.76
N GLY A 168 -19.00 15.00 -16.98
CA GLY A 168 -19.74 15.48 -18.16
C GLY A 168 -18.86 15.75 -19.39
N GLN A 169 -17.56 15.93 -19.20
CA GLN A 169 -16.56 16.22 -20.24
C GLN A 169 -15.24 15.56 -19.86
N PRO A 170 -14.35 15.27 -20.82
CA PRO A 170 -13.04 14.71 -20.53
C PRO A 170 -12.28 15.53 -19.48
N THR A 171 -11.94 14.92 -18.36
CA THR A 171 -11.23 15.56 -17.25
C THR A 171 -10.18 14.62 -16.67
N GLN A 172 -9.11 15.20 -16.14
CA GLN A 172 -8.06 14.49 -15.43
C GLN A 172 -8.24 14.55 -13.91
N THR A 173 -8.86 15.62 -13.41
CA THR A 173 -9.13 15.83 -11.99
C THR A 173 -10.62 15.66 -11.71
N ILE A 174 -10.92 14.90 -10.67
CA ILE A 174 -12.27 14.54 -10.26
C ILE A 174 -12.46 15.01 -8.83
N ASN A 175 -13.43 15.89 -8.63
CA ASN A 175 -13.83 16.37 -7.32
C ASN A 175 -14.86 15.39 -6.71
N VAL A 176 -14.64 14.99 -5.46
CA VAL A 176 -15.50 14.00 -4.77
C VAL A 176 -16.42 14.63 -3.70
N THR A 177 -16.31 15.94 -3.44
CA THR A 177 -16.97 16.60 -2.29
C THR A 177 -18.48 16.64 -2.34
N SER A 178 -19.08 16.58 -3.53
CA SER A 178 -20.54 16.59 -3.74
C SER A 178 -21.12 15.23 -4.13
N SER A 179 -20.36 14.15 -3.91
CA SER A 179 -20.75 12.81 -4.33
C SER A 179 -21.67 12.10 -3.34
N ARG A 180 -22.31 11.00 -3.78
CA ARG A 180 -22.97 10.08 -2.86
C ARG A 180 -21.89 9.31 -2.09
N PHE A 181 -22.12 9.10 -0.81
CA PHE A 181 -21.12 8.54 0.09
C PHE A 181 -21.67 7.36 0.90
N VAL A 182 -20.90 6.29 1.00
CA VAL A 182 -21.13 5.17 1.91
C VAL A 182 -19.83 4.89 2.66
N ALA A 183 -19.94 4.57 3.95
CA ALA A 183 -18.83 4.15 4.79
C ALA A 183 -19.15 2.84 5.49
N TYR A 184 -18.16 1.97 5.55
CA TYR A 184 -18.11 0.81 6.42
C TYR A 184 -16.94 1.01 7.40
N LEU A 185 -17.23 0.83 8.69
CA LEU A 185 -16.27 0.95 9.78
C LEU A 185 -16.37 -0.32 10.62
N ASP A 186 -15.25 -1.00 10.81
CA ASP A 186 -15.22 -2.17 11.67
C ASP A 186 -15.00 -1.78 13.14
N ASN A 187 -16.08 -1.80 13.91
CA ASN A 187 -16.05 -1.49 15.35
C ASN A 187 -15.29 -2.53 16.19
N SER A 188 -14.98 -3.71 15.63
CA SER A 188 -14.21 -4.75 16.32
C SER A 188 -12.69 -4.60 16.16
N ALA A 189 -12.25 -3.83 15.17
CA ALA A 189 -10.85 -3.48 15.01
C ALA A 189 -10.50 -2.40 16.04
N SER A 190 -9.69 -2.76 17.04
CA SER A 190 -9.19 -1.79 18.01
C SER A 190 -8.45 -0.68 17.29
N MET A 191 -8.96 0.55 17.41
CA MET A 191 -8.35 1.72 16.78
C MET A 191 -6.89 1.82 17.25
N PRO A 192 -5.91 1.89 16.32
CA PRO A 192 -4.50 1.81 16.68
C PRO A 192 -4.11 2.88 17.70
N ARG A 193 -3.24 2.54 18.65
CA ARG A 193 -2.81 3.50 19.69
C ARG A 193 -1.93 4.60 19.07
N MET A 194 -2.14 5.84 19.53
CA MET A 194 -1.68 7.10 18.90
C MET A 194 -0.16 7.31 18.87
N ASP A 195 0.60 6.50 19.60
CA ASP A 195 1.98 6.80 19.97
C ASP A 195 3.03 6.44 18.90
N SER A 196 2.75 5.51 17.97
CA SER A 196 3.62 5.29 16.79
C SER A 196 3.00 4.43 15.66
N TYR A 197 1.74 4.63 15.31
CA TYR A 197 1.09 3.81 14.29
C TYR A 197 1.14 4.42 12.88
N ARG A 198 1.63 3.65 11.90
CA ARG A 198 1.51 3.98 10.46
C ARG A 198 0.29 3.25 9.89
N SER A 199 -0.70 4.02 9.45
CA SER A 199 -1.82 3.51 8.64
C SER A 199 -1.49 3.55 7.15
N GLU A 200 -1.93 2.54 6.43
CA GLU A 200 -1.84 2.46 4.97
C GLU A 200 -3.19 2.81 4.35
N TYR A 201 -3.18 3.71 3.36
CA TYR A 201 -4.38 4.15 2.65
C TYR A 201 -4.27 3.74 1.18
N VAL A 202 -5.27 3.01 0.70
CA VAL A 202 -5.36 2.60 -0.71
C VAL A 202 -6.56 3.29 -1.34
N VAL A 203 -6.32 4.14 -2.33
CA VAL A 203 -7.36 4.86 -3.08
C VAL A 203 -7.50 4.23 -4.46
N LEU A 204 -8.71 3.79 -4.79
CA LEU A 204 -9.05 3.12 -6.04
C LEU A 204 -10.10 3.94 -6.77
N VAL A 205 -9.94 4.06 -8.09
CA VAL A 205 -10.88 4.76 -8.95
C VAL A 205 -11.45 3.79 -9.97
N TYR A 206 -12.77 3.67 -9.99
CA TYR A 206 -13.53 2.85 -10.90
C TYR A 206 -14.33 3.73 -11.84
N TYR A 207 -14.40 3.31 -13.10
CA TYR A 207 -15.19 3.98 -14.13
C TYR A 207 -16.31 3.06 -14.62
N THR A 208 -17.50 3.62 -14.77
CA THR A 208 -18.65 2.93 -15.36
C THR A 208 -19.39 3.83 -16.35
N ALA A 209 -19.97 3.23 -17.38
CA ALA A 209 -20.78 3.97 -18.37
C ALA A 209 -22.14 4.40 -17.80
N SER A 210 -22.65 3.68 -16.80
CA SER A 210 -23.93 3.94 -16.13
C SER A 210 -23.75 4.08 -14.62
N GLN A 211 -24.69 4.76 -13.97
CA GLN A 211 -24.75 4.84 -12.52
C GLN A 211 -24.90 3.45 -11.90
N ILE A 212 -24.30 3.25 -10.74
CA ILE A 212 -24.48 2.05 -9.92
C ILE A 212 -25.56 2.30 -8.87
N PHE A 213 -26.28 1.25 -8.49
CA PHE A 213 -27.25 1.28 -7.41
C PHE A 213 -26.75 0.34 -6.31
N LEU A 214 -26.72 0.83 -5.08
CA LEU A 214 -26.39 0.02 -3.92
C LEU A 214 -27.71 -0.46 -3.33
N ASP A 215 -28.01 -1.75 -3.50
CA ASP A 215 -29.19 -2.37 -2.88
C ASP A 215 -28.94 -2.52 -1.37
N GLY A 216 -29.46 -1.57 -0.61
CA GLY A 216 -29.32 -1.52 0.84
C GLY A 216 -30.25 -2.51 1.54
N ASN A 217 -29.92 -3.80 1.51
CA ASN A 217 -30.35 -4.66 2.61
C ASN A 217 -29.40 -4.35 3.77
N THR A 218 -29.89 -3.59 4.75
CA THR A 218 -29.28 -3.54 6.08
C THR A 218 -29.15 -4.97 6.56
N PRO A 219 -27.98 -5.44 7.01
CA PRO A 219 -27.87 -6.77 7.61
C PRO A 219 -28.87 -6.82 8.77
N SER A 220 -29.86 -7.71 8.69
CA SER A 220 -30.69 -8.03 9.84
C SER A 220 -29.76 -8.66 10.88
N ASN A 221 -29.66 -8.02 12.05
CA ASN A 221 -28.98 -8.57 13.24
C ASN A 221 -29.36 -10.03 13.51
#